data_AF-A0A7K3MTL4-F1
#
_entry.id   AF-A0A7K3MTL4-F1
#
_cell.length_a   1.000
_cell.length_b   1.000
_cell.length_c   1.000
_cell.angle_alpha   90.00
_cell.angle_beta   90.00
_cell.angle_gamma   90.00
#
_symmetry.space_group_name_H-M   'P 1'
#
loop_
_entity.id
_entity.type
_entity.pdbx_description
1 polymer ?
#
loop_
_entity_poly.entity_id
_entity_poly.type
_entity_poly.pdbx_seq_one_letter_code
_entity_poly.pdbx_strand_id
1 'polypeptide(L)'
;MNKTLAIVFFLVCIRMGFSQSNALPFASNQARKSLLIKLNDSIINPSAKDFLANKKINWQSYAWATCFLIDDSKQNQAVLQKALQNYNQLEKADLQKVFESVFACFPNQFVPEIQKIAENESENEKIFATAINYLSQNNVAVKSLMDSKFTKSNHPIIQALRNQFQSNYNPISLGELEKIVDYNRTKKVKFLYSIQHKDRNKVGKVFIQSENGLLAKENGKVILIDQLARSATNLPMYITNGNTPVGVFKIDALAQSENVFIGPTVSFVTFLPFETEASLFFNSNTTDFTLEKYLNFFPKELRNNSLLQQTFWAGKAGRSEIHFHGTTIDQNLYFGKEFYPQTPSMGCLCSNETWGKDGNLLESSQQKLVNTWLKTPSEKGFAYVLELQESDWEGLTKKLDKL
;
A
#
# COMPACT_ATOMS: atom_id res chain seq x y z
N MET A 1 15.47 16.20 -14.68
CA MET A 1 16.03 15.17 -13.79
C MET A 1 16.50 15.84 -12.51
N ASN A 2 15.68 15.79 -11.47
CA ASN A 2 16.08 16.04 -10.08
C ASN A 2 15.16 15.14 -9.25
N LYS A 3 15.61 13.92 -8.97
CA LYS A 3 14.93 13.00 -8.07
C LYS A 3 15.33 13.39 -6.65
N THR A 4 14.55 14.23 -6.00
CA THR A 4 14.64 14.35 -4.54
C THR A 4 13.97 13.09 -3.97
N LEU A 5 14.77 12.02 -3.87
CA LEU A 5 14.42 10.79 -3.19
C LEU A 5 14.28 11.16 -1.71
N ALA A 6 13.05 11.17 -1.19
CA ALA A 6 12.83 11.25 0.25
C ALA A 6 13.22 9.90 0.84
N ILE A 7 14.51 9.67 1.05
CA ILE A 7 15.04 8.46 1.67
C ILE A 7 14.48 8.41 3.08
N VAL A 8 13.61 7.44 3.36
CA VAL A 8 13.17 7.16 4.74
C VAL A 8 14.31 6.40 5.41
N PHE A 9 15.03 7.06 6.32
CA PHE A 9 16.06 6.40 7.11
C PHE A 9 15.41 5.47 8.14
N PHE A 10 15.80 4.20 8.08
CA PHE A 10 15.48 3.18 9.06
C PHE A 10 16.74 2.86 9.86
N LEU A 11 16.70 3.04 11.17
CA LEU A 11 17.80 2.68 12.07
C LEU A 11 17.71 1.18 12.38
N VAL A 12 18.75 0.43 12.00
CA VAL A 12 18.89 -1.00 12.31
C VAL A 12 19.16 -1.15 13.80
N CYS A 13 18.25 -1.81 14.52
CA CYS A 13 18.39 -2.01 15.96
C CYS A 13 19.25 -3.22 16.29
N ILE A 14 20.30 -3.04 17.09
CA ILE A 14 20.91 -4.11 17.88
C ILE A 14 20.14 -4.18 19.21
N ARG A 15 19.59 -5.35 19.51
CA ARG A 15 18.64 -5.66 20.61
C ARG A 15 18.81 -4.82 21.88
N MET A 16 17.72 -4.16 22.30
CA MET A 16 17.22 -4.18 23.69
C MET A 16 15.70 -3.95 23.67
N GLY A 17 14.95 -4.91 24.20
CA GLY A 17 13.52 -4.75 24.43
C GLY A 17 13.30 -3.73 25.54
N PHE A 18 12.70 -2.59 25.19
CA PHE A 18 12.09 -1.70 26.16
C PHE A 18 10.72 -1.31 25.66
N SER A 19 9.71 -1.65 26.45
CA SER A 19 8.44 -0.92 26.50
C SER A 19 8.77 0.56 26.59
N GLN A 20 8.46 1.35 25.57
CA GLN A 20 8.76 2.78 25.55
C GLN A 20 7.96 3.49 26.65
N SER A 21 8.63 3.86 27.74
CA SER A 21 8.04 4.57 28.88
C SER A 21 8.04 6.10 28.73
N ASN A 22 8.46 6.62 27.58
CA ASN A 22 8.57 8.07 27.36
C ASN A 22 7.51 8.52 26.36
N ALA A 23 6.73 9.52 26.78
CA ALA A 23 5.77 10.22 25.93
C ALA A 23 6.46 10.78 24.67
N LEU A 24 5.84 10.58 23.51
CA LEU A 24 6.31 11.13 22.24
C LEU A 24 5.52 12.39 21.90
N PRO A 25 6.13 13.59 21.92
CA PRO A 25 5.42 14.84 21.73
C PRO A 25 4.63 14.92 20.41
N PHE A 26 5.13 14.30 19.33
CA PHE A 26 4.47 14.30 18.02
C PHE A 26 3.19 13.45 17.96
N ALA A 27 3.04 12.46 18.85
CA ALA A 27 1.84 11.64 18.95
C ALA A 27 0.79 12.24 19.92
N SER A 28 1.10 13.37 20.56
CA SER A 28 0.21 14.05 21.50
C SER A 28 -1.02 14.66 20.81
N ASN A 29 -2.08 14.89 21.58
CA ASN A 29 -3.28 15.58 21.11
C ASN A 29 -2.97 16.99 20.59
N GLN A 30 -2.07 17.71 21.26
CA GLN A 30 -1.64 19.04 20.84
C GLN A 30 -0.95 19.00 19.47
N ALA A 31 -0.01 18.08 19.25
CA ALA A 31 0.67 17.95 17.96
C ALA A 31 -0.30 17.59 16.83
N ARG A 32 -1.26 16.69 17.10
CA ARG A 32 -2.33 16.31 16.15
C ARG A 32 -3.22 17.50 15.78
N LYS A 33 -3.64 18.32 16.75
CA LYS A 33 -4.39 19.56 16.49
C LYS A 33 -3.59 20.56 15.67
N SER A 34 -2.32 20.77 16.03
CA SER A 34 -1.43 21.67 15.28
C SER A 34 -1.22 21.20 13.83
N LEU A 35 -1.13 19.88 13.61
CA LEU A 35 -1.05 19.32 12.27
C LEU A 35 -2.32 19.63 11.47
N LEU A 36 -3.51 19.43 12.04
CA LEU A 36 -4.77 19.75 11.36
C LEU A 36 -4.88 21.22 10.96
N ILE A 37 -4.51 22.12 11.86
CA ILE A 37 -4.44 23.57 11.58
C ILE A 37 -3.46 23.83 10.43
N LYS A 38 -2.27 23.23 10.46
CA LYS A 38 -1.28 23.38 9.38
C LYS A 38 -1.81 22.88 8.04
N LEU A 39 -2.45 21.70 8.01
CA LEU A 39 -2.99 21.12 6.78
C LEU A 39 -4.07 22.02 6.17
N ASN A 40 -5.05 22.45 6.98
CA ASN A 40 -6.15 23.27 6.48
C ASN A 40 -5.73 24.71 6.21
N ASP A 41 -5.19 25.39 7.22
CA ASP A 41 -5.05 26.85 7.20
C ASP A 41 -3.78 27.31 6.49
N SER A 42 -2.75 26.46 6.44
CA SER A 42 -1.47 26.80 5.80
C SER A 42 -1.27 26.15 4.42
N ILE A 43 -2.01 25.08 4.08
CA ILE A 43 -1.83 24.37 2.81
C ILE A 43 -3.11 24.37 1.97
N ILE A 44 -4.19 23.75 2.45
CA ILE A 44 -5.40 23.52 1.64
C ILE A 44 -6.09 24.85 1.31
N ASN A 45 -6.48 25.62 2.32
CA ASN A 45 -7.25 26.86 2.13
C ASN A 45 -6.50 27.90 1.28
N PRO A 46 -5.20 28.19 1.53
CA PRO A 46 -4.46 29.15 0.71
C PRO A 46 -4.26 28.67 -0.73
N SER A 47 -3.88 27.40 -0.93
CA SER A 47 -3.65 26.84 -2.27
C SER A 47 -4.94 26.82 -3.07
N ALA A 48 -6.06 26.43 -2.45
CA ALA A 48 -7.36 26.45 -3.13
C ALA A 48 -7.73 27.86 -3.57
N LYS A 49 -7.59 28.86 -2.69
CA LYS A 49 -7.85 30.26 -3.03
C LYS A 49 -6.98 30.73 -4.20
N ASP A 50 -5.69 30.45 -4.17
CA ASP A 50 -4.75 30.88 -5.20
C ASP A 50 -5.01 30.19 -6.55
N PHE A 51 -5.23 28.87 -6.56
CA PHE A 51 -5.52 28.13 -7.79
C PHE A 51 -6.84 28.57 -8.43
N LEU A 52 -7.88 28.77 -7.61
CA LEU A 52 -9.16 29.29 -8.09
C LEU A 52 -9.02 30.71 -8.67
N ALA A 53 -8.09 31.51 -8.15
CA ALA A 53 -7.70 32.82 -8.70
C ALA A 53 -6.68 32.76 -9.87
N ASN A 54 -6.49 31.59 -10.50
CA ASN A 54 -5.57 31.36 -11.63
C ASN A 54 -4.07 31.53 -11.31
N LYS A 55 -3.68 31.39 -10.03
CA LYS A 55 -2.26 31.35 -9.65
C LYS A 55 -1.74 29.93 -9.60
N LYS A 56 -0.43 29.78 -9.78
CA LYS A 56 0.27 28.50 -9.60
C LYS A 56 0.27 28.11 -8.12
N ILE A 57 0.15 26.80 -7.86
CA ILE A 57 0.22 26.22 -6.52
C ILE A 57 1.22 25.07 -6.48
N ASN A 58 1.57 24.64 -5.28
CA ASN A 58 2.34 23.42 -5.08
C ASN A 58 1.39 22.22 -5.00
N TRP A 59 1.20 21.53 -6.12
CA TRP A 59 0.33 20.35 -6.22
C TRP A 59 0.78 19.19 -5.33
N GLN A 60 2.08 19.03 -5.09
CA GLN A 60 2.59 17.99 -4.20
C GLN A 60 2.10 18.21 -2.75
N SER A 61 2.23 19.44 -2.24
CA SER A 61 1.75 19.77 -0.89
C SER A 61 0.22 19.71 -0.79
N TYR A 62 -0.48 20.22 -1.81
CA TYR A 62 -1.94 20.22 -1.85
C TYR A 62 -2.50 18.79 -1.88
N ALA A 63 -1.97 17.94 -2.76
CA ALA A 63 -2.40 16.57 -2.87
C ALA A 63 -2.09 15.76 -1.61
N TRP A 64 -0.90 15.93 -1.04
CA TRP A 64 -0.55 15.28 0.22
C TRP A 64 -1.53 15.65 1.34
N ALA A 65 -1.83 16.93 1.52
CA ALA A 65 -2.72 17.40 2.58
C ALA A 65 -4.17 16.92 2.39
N THR A 66 -4.72 17.05 1.18
CA THR A 66 -6.08 16.62 0.87
C THR A 66 -6.23 15.10 0.95
N CYS A 67 -5.25 14.32 0.49
CA CYS A 67 -5.26 12.86 0.63
C CYS A 67 -5.13 12.42 2.10
N PHE A 68 -4.28 13.10 2.89
CA PHE A 68 -4.09 12.78 4.31
C PHE A 68 -5.41 12.92 5.09
N LEU A 69 -6.19 13.97 4.79
CA LEU A 69 -7.48 14.24 5.42
C LEU A 69 -8.66 13.53 4.74
N ILE A 70 -8.49 13.04 3.50
CA ILE A 70 -9.59 12.63 2.62
C ILE A 70 -10.63 13.78 2.54
N ASP A 71 -10.15 14.96 2.14
CA ASP A 71 -10.93 16.19 2.11
C ASP A 71 -12.01 16.17 1.02
N ASP A 72 -13.26 15.92 1.39
CA ASP A 72 -14.43 15.89 0.51
C ASP A 72 -15.16 17.24 0.41
N SER A 73 -14.50 18.34 0.81
CA SER A 73 -15.10 19.67 0.78
C SER A 73 -15.42 20.15 -0.65
N LYS A 74 -16.46 20.99 -0.76
CA LYS A 74 -16.84 21.66 -2.01
C LYS A 74 -15.70 22.50 -2.60
N GLN A 75 -14.82 23.04 -1.75
CA GLN A 75 -13.68 23.81 -2.20
C GLN A 75 -12.66 22.93 -2.91
N ASN A 76 -12.29 21.79 -2.30
CA ASN A 76 -11.38 20.82 -2.94
C ASN A 76 -12.00 20.28 -4.25
N GLN A 77 -13.29 19.95 -4.23
CA GLN A 77 -14.00 19.54 -5.44
C GLN A 77 -13.88 20.57 -6.57
N ALA A 78 -14.09 21.86 -6.28
CA ALA A 78 -13.97 22.93 -7.28
C ALA A 78 -12.53 23.11 -7.81
N VAL A 79 -11.52 22.96 -6.95
CA VAL A 79 -10.10 23.00 -7.35
C VAL A 79 -9.78 21.86 -8.30
N LEU A 80 -10.14 20.63 -7.94
CA LEU A 80 -9.86 19.44 -8.76
C LEU A 80 -10.66 19.47 -10.07
N GLN A 81 -11.92 19.91 -10.05
CA GLN A 81 -12.72 20.08 -11.25
C GLN A 81 -12.05 21.05 -12.23
N LYS A 82 -11.65 22.23 -11.75
CA LYS A 82 -10.95 23.23 -12.57
C LYS A 82 -9.63 22.68 -13.12
N ALA A 83 -8.87 21.95 -12.31
CA ALA A 83 -7.60 21.35 -12.72
C ALA A 83 -7.79 20.31 -13.82
N LEU A 84 -8.79 19.42 -13.68
CA LEU A 84 -9.11 18.39 -14.66
C LEU A 84 -9.68 18.97 -15.96
N GLN A 85 -10.50 20.02 -15.90
CA GLN A 85 -11.01 20.70 -17.10
C GLN A 85 -9.89 21.38 -17.92
N ASN A 86 -8.84 21.84 -17.23
CA ASN A 86 -7.67 22.49 -17.82
C ASN A 86 -6.41 21.61 -17.77
N TYR A 87 -6.57 20.27 -17.79
CA TYR A 87 -5.46 19.33 -17.56
C TYR A 87 -4.29 19.49 -18.56
N ASN A 88 -4.56 20.01 -19.75
CA ASN A 88 -3.56 20.28 -20.79
C ASN A 88 -2.61 21.43 -20.44
N GLN A 89 -2.95 22.24 -19.44
CA GLN A 89 -2.09 23.31 -18.90
C GLN A 89 -1.23 22.82 -17.72
N LEU A 90 -1.44 21.60 -17.24
CA LEU A 90 -0.68 21.01 -16.15
C LEU A 90 0.48 20.19 -16.69
N GLU A 91 1.62 20.28 -16.01
CA GLU A 91 2.69 19.30 -16.18
C GLU A 91 2.17 17.91 -15.81
N LYS A 92 2.68 16.86 -16.47
CA LYS A 92 2.24 15.48 -16.20
C LYS A 92 2.46 15.07 -14.74
N ALA A 93 3.51 15.60 -14.10
CA ALA A 93 3.78 15.37 -12.69
C ALA A 93 2.69 15.98 -11.79
N ASP A 94 2.21 17.18 -12.11
CA ASP A 94 1.14 17.85 -11.38
C ASP A 94 -0.21 17.17 -11.61
N LEU A 95 -0.49 16.75 -12.85
CA LEU A 95 -1.70 15.97 -13.15
C LEU A 95 -1.74 14.64 -12.38
N GLN A 96 -0.60 14.00 -12.18
CA GLN A 96 -0.52 12.81 -11.32
C GLN A 96 -0.91 13.12 -9.86
N LYS A 97 -0.55 14.31 -9.34
CA LYS A 97 -0.95 14.74 -7.99
C LYS A 97 -2.43 15.08 -7.90
N VAL A 98 -3.00 15.68 -8.96
CA VAL A 98 -4.45 15.85 -9.08
C VAL A 98 -5.14 14.48 -9.01
N PHE A 99 -4.62 13.46 -9.70
CA PHE A 99 -5.17 12.09 -9.62
C PHE A 99 -5.08 11.46 -8.23
N GLU A 100 -3.99 11.69 -7.48
CA GLU A 100 -3.89 11.26 -6.07
C GLU A 100 -5.08 11.79 -5.25
N SER A 101 -5.36 13.10 -5.32
CA SER A 101 -6.49 13.71 -4.61
C SER A 101 -7.85 13.24 -5.11
N VAL A 102 -8.01 13.08 -6.43
CA VAL A 102 -9.26 12.62 -7.05
C VAL A 102 -9.61 11.21 -6.57
N PHE A 103 -8.66 10.27 -6.59
CA PHE A 103 -8.92 8.91 -6.10
C PHE A 103 -9.17 8.87 -4.60
N ALA A 104 -8.48 9.70 -3.81
CA ALA A 104 -8.67 9.75 -2.36
C ALA A 104 -10.05 10.28 -1.98
N CYS A 105 -10.41 11.44 -2.53
CA CYS A 105 -11.50 12.28 -2.01
C CYS A 105 -12.79 12.11 -2.82
N PHE A 106 -12.70 11.84 -4.12
CA PHE A 106 -13.84 11.84 -5.05
C PHE A 106 -13.76 10.65 -6.02
N PRO A 107 -13.80 9.40 -5.52
CA PRO A 107 -13.53 8.21 -6.32
C PRO A 107 -14.52 7.98 -7.48
N ASN A 108 -15.65 8.67 -7.49
CA ASN A 108 -16.74 8.47 -8.45
C ASN A 108 -17.32 9.73 -9.10
N GLN A 109 -16.76 10.91 -8.85
CA GLN A 109 -17.40 12.18 -9.27
C GLN A 109 -16.87 12.78 -10.57
N PHE A 110 -15.65 12.43 -10.99
CA PHE A 110 -14.96 13.07 -12.12
C PHE A 110 -14.88 12.17 -13.36
N VAL A 111 -15.85 11.27 -13.54
CA VAL A 111 -15.86 10.31 -14.65
C VAL A 111 -15.75 10.99 -16.03
N PRO A 112 -16.53 12.06 -16.35
CA PRO A 112 -16.45 12.72 -17.66
C PRO A 112 -15.08 13.34 -17.93
N GLU A 113 -14.50 14.02 -16.95
CA GLU A 113 -13.20 14.68 -17.10
C GLU A 113 -12.08 13.65 -17.26
N ILE A 114 -12.09 12.57 -16.48
CA ILE A 114 -11.10 11.51 -16.56
C ILE A 114 -11.23 10.73 -17.88
N GLN A 115 -12.46 10.52 -18.37
CA GLN A 115 -12.68 9.89 -19.67
C GLN A 115 -12.04 10.70 -20.80
N LYS A 116 -12.27 12.02 -20.81
CA LYS A 116 -11.63 12.92 -21.78
C LYS A 116 -10.10 12.85 -21.72
N ILE A 117 -9.52 12.75 -20.52
CA ILE A 117 -8.06 12.59 -20.36
C ILE A 117 -7.61 11.24 -20.94
N ALA A 118 -8.30 10.14 -20.64
CA ALA A 118 -7.94 8.81 -21.14
C ALA A 118 -8.01 8.71 -22.68
N GLU A 119 -9.02 9.33 -23.30
CA GLU A 119 -9.19 9.36 -24.76
C GLU A 119 -8.06 10.14 -25.46
N ASN A 120 -7.58 11.22 -24.83
CA ASN A 120 -6.59 12.13 -25.41
C ASN A 120 -5.15 11.83 -24.99
N GLU A 121 -4.89 11.04 -23.95
CA GLU A 121 -3.54 10.67 -23.55
C GLU A 121 -2.89 9.73 -24.58
N SER A 122 -1.64 10.01 -24.93
CA SER A 122 -0.87 9.26 -25.93
C SER A 122 0.63 9.19 -25.63
N GLU A 123 1.10 9.87 -24.59
CA GLU A 123 2.53 10.04 -24.33
C GLU A 123 2.94 9.50 -22.96
N ASN A 124 2.04 9.50 -21.98
CA ASN A 124 2.34 9.11 -20.61
C ASN A 124 1.56 7.87 -20.16
N GLU A 125 2.26 6.74 -20.03
CA GLU A 125 1.69 5.47 -19.61
C GLU A 125 1.06 5.52 -18.21
N LYS A 126 1.64 6.30 -17.29
CA LYS A 126 1.18 6.40 -15.90
C LYS A 126 -0.14 7.14 -15.80
N ILE A 127 -0.26 8.27 -16.51
CA ILE A 127 -1.51 9.04 -16.59
C ILE A 127 -2.61 8.20 -17.24
N PHE A 128 -2.30 7.56 -18.37
CA PHE A 128 -3.25 6.68 -19.05
C PHE A 128 -3.71 5.54 -18.14
N ALA A 129 -2.79 4.79 -17.53
CA ALA A 129 -3.15 3.68 -16.67
C ALA A 129 -3.93 4.10 -15.42
N THR A 130 -3.63 5.27 -14.86
CA THR A 130 -4.38 5.83 -13.73
C THR A 130 -5.81 6.19 -14.14
N ALA A 131 -5.99 6.85 -15.29
CA ALA A 131 -7.30 7.18 -15.83
C ALA A 131 -8.13 5.92 -16.13
N ILE A 132 -7.54 4.90 -16.76
CA ILE A 132 -8.23 3.63 -17.05
C ILE A 132 -8.73 2.94 -15.77
N ASN A 133 -7.93 2.95 -14.69
CA ASN A 133 -8.39 2.40 -13.42
C ASN A 133 -9.55 3.18 -12.83
N TYR A 134 -9.52 4.51 -12.91
CA TYR A 134 -10.62 5.36 -12.43
C TYR A 134 -11.91 5.11 -13.21
N LEU A 135 -11.82 4.91 -14.53
CA LEU A 135 -12.97 4.58 -15.36
C LEU A 135 -13.51 3.18 -15.04
N SER A 136 -12.62 2.20 -14.91
CA SER A 136 -13.01 0.82 -14.61
C SER A 136 -13.65 0.67 -13.24
N GLN A 137 -13.17 1.36 -12.19
CA GLN A 137 -13.81 1.33 -10.86
C GLN A 137 -15.21 1.96 -10.88
N ASN A 138 -15.46 2.85 -11.85
CA ASN A 138 -16.76 3.51 -12.06
C ASN A 138 -17.60 2.82 -13.14
N ASN A 139 -17.33 1.54 -13.43
CA ASN A 139 -18.09 0.72 -14.37
C ASN A 139 -18.13 1.25 -15.82
N VAL A 140 -17.18 2.11 -16.20
CA VAL A 140 -17.02 2.55 -17.59
C VAL A 140 -16.23 1.48 -18.35
N ALA A 141 -16.72 1.09 -19.53
CA ALA A 141 -16.03 0.12 -20.37
C ALA A 141 -14.74 0.72 -20.94
N VAL A 142 -13.58 0.12 -20.60
CA VAL A 142 -12.25 0.63 -20.98
C VAL A 142 -11.55 -0.17 -22.08
N LYS A 143 -12.16 -1.28 -22.52
CA LYS A 143 -11.52 -2.22 -23.45
C LYS A 143 -11.08 -1.57 -24.76
N SER A 144 -11.93 -0.74 -25.36
CA SER A 144 -11.60 -0.03 -26.61
C SER A 144 -10.40 0.90 -26.47
N LEU A 145 -10.25 1.57 -25.34
CA LEU A 145 -9.10 2.42 -25.05
C LEU A 145 -7.83 1.57 -24.86
N MET A 146 -7.92 0.46 -24.14
CA MET A 146 -6.79 -0.45 -23.95
C MET A 146 -6.32 -1.12 -25.25
N ASP A 147 -7.25 -1.42 -26.16
CA ASP A 147 -6.98 -2.06 -27.45
C ASP A 147 -6.44 -1.06 -28.49
N SER A 148 -6.57 0.25 -28.28
CA SER A 148 -6.13 1.28 -29.22
C SER A 148 -4.92 2.09 -28.75
N LYS A 149 -4.74 2.26 -27.43
CA LYS A 149 -3.68 3.09 -26.84
C LYS A 149 -2.56 2.25 -26.25
N PHE A 150 -1.32 2.71 -26.42
CA PHE A 150 -0.12 2.06 -25.87
C PHE A 150 0.02 0.57 -26.20
N THR A 151 -0.59 0.06 -27.27
CA THR A 151 -0.63 -1.38 -27.63
C THR A 151 0.76 -1.99 -27.83
N LYS A 152 1.72 -1.20 -28.31
CA LYS A 152 3.12 -1.60 -28.49
C LYS A 152 4.03 -1.28 -27.30
N SER A 153 3.52 -0.62 -26.26
CA SER A 153 4.33 -0.26 -25.09
C SER A 153 4.70 -1.50 -24.28
N ASN A 154 5.99 -1.58 -23.96
CA ASN A 154 6.65 -2.56 -23.10
C ASN A 154 6.87 -2.00 -21.69
N HIS A 155 6.32 -0.82 -21.39
CA HIS A 155 6.46 -0.17 -20.10
C HIS A 155 5.82 -1.03 -18.99
N PRO A 156 6.49 -1.25 -17.83
CA PRO A 156 5.97 -2.11 -16.76
C PRO A 156 4.57 -1.74 -16.24
N ILE A 157 4.27 -0.43 -16.18
CA ILE A 157 2.93 0.08 -15.82
C ILE A 157 1.84 -0.42 -16.78
N ILE A 158 2.10 -0.41 -18.09
CA ILE A 158 1.13 -0.89 -19.08
C ILE A 158 0.99 -2.41 -19.00
N GLN A 159 2.08 -3.13 -18.73
CA GLN A 159 1.99 -4.57 -18.50
C GLN A 159 1.16 -4.91 -17.24
N ALA A 160 1.37 -4.17 -16.14
CA ALA A 160 0.59 -4.33 -14.92
C ALA A 160 -0.90 -4.04 -15.16
N LEU A 161 -1.20 -2.96 -15.89
CA LEU A 161 -2.55 -2.64 -16.33
C LEU A 161 -3.17 -3.79 -17.13
N ARG A 162 -2.49 -4.30 -18.17
CA ARG A 162 -3.00 -5.40 -19.00
C ARG A 162 -3.30 -6.65 -18.17
N ASN A 163 -2.41 -7.01 -17.25
CA ASN A 163 -2.58 -8.16 -16.36
C ASN A 163 -3.87 -8.06 -15.54
N GLN A 164 -4.20 -6.86 -15.02
CA GLN A 164 -5.39 -6.62 -14.21
C GLN A 164 -6.71 -6.92 -14.94
N PHE A 165 -6.72 -6.85 -16.28
CA PHE A 165 -7.90 -7.13 -17.10
C PHE A 165 -7.88 -8.53 -17.73
N GLN A 166 -6.94 -9.39 -17.35
CA GLN A 166 -6.95 -10.79 -17.78
C GLN A 166 -7.96 -11.62 -16.98
N SER A 167 -8.50 -12.68 -17.59
CA SER A 167 -9.47 -13.58 -16.94
C SER A 167 -8.90 -14.40 -15.79
N ASN A 168 -7.58 -14.56 -15.74
CA ASN A 168 -6.84 -15.26 -14.69
C ASN A 168 -6.39 -14.32 -13.54
N TYR A 169 -6.85 -13.07 -13.51
CA TYR A 169 -6.55 -12.12 -12.45
C TYR A 169 -7.60 -12.25 -11.34
N ASN A 170 -7.39 -13.21 -10.43
CA ASN A 170 -8.41 -13.56 -9.43
C ASN A 170 -7.82 -13.65 -8.02
N PRO A 171 -8.56 -13.20 -6.98
CA PRO A 171 -8.25 -13.52 -5.59
C PRO A 171 -8.13 -15.03 -5.39
N ILE A 172 -7.22 -15.43 -4.50
CA ILE A 172 -7.02 -16.84 -4.15
C ILE A 172 -8.19 -17.33 -3.29
N SER A 173 -8.53 -18.60 -3.41
CA SER A 173 -9.43 -19.29 -2.49
C SER A 173 -8.70 -19.70 -1.21
N LEU A 174 -9.48 -20.06 -0.20
CA LEU A 174 -8.96 -20.54 1.08
C LEU A 174 -8.16 -21.85 0.94
N GLY A 175 -8.54 -22.72 0.00
CA GLY A 175 -7.79 -23.94 -0.32
C GLY A 175 -6.44 -23.65 -0.99
N GLU A 176 -6.35 -22.59 -1.79
CA GLU A 176 -5.08 -22.16 -2.39
C GLU A 176 -4.17 -21.50 -1.36
N LEU A 177 -4.73 -20.77 -0.38
CA LEU A 177 -3.97 -20.25 0.76
C LEU A 177 -3.33 -21.39 1.56
N GLU A 178 -4.09 -22.46 1.86
CA GLU A 178 -3.55 -23.66 2.53
C GLU A 178 -2.39 -24.27 1.75
N LYS A 179 -2.54 -24.44 0.44
CA LYS A 179 -1.46 -24.93 -0.42
C LYS A 179 -0.22 -24.04 -0.40
N ILE A 180 -0.37 -22.72 -0.35
CA ILE A 180 0.77 -21.79 -0.22
C ILE A 180 1.46 -21.99 1.13
N VAL A 181 0.72 -22.07 2.23
CA VAL A 181 1.26 -22.30 3.58
C VAL A 181 2.00 -23.64 3.64
N ASP A 182 1.44 -24.70 3.07
CA ASP A 182 2.05 -26.03 3.02
C ASP A 182 3.27 -26.07 2.13
N TYR A 183 3.23 -25.42 0.97
CA TYR A 183 4.38 -25.28 0.06
C TYR A 183 5.59 -24.62 0.73
N ASN A 184 5.32 -23.73 1.68
CA ASN A 184 6.36 -23.00 2.41
C ASN A 184 6.85 -23.73 3.68
N ARG A 185 6.09 -24.72 4.18
CA ARG A 185 6.35 -25.46 5.43
C ARG A 185 7.76 -26.06 5.50
N THR A 186 8.31 -26.50 4.37
CA THR A 186 9.60 -27.20 4.30
C THR A 186 10.78 -26.30 3.97
N LYS A 187 10.56 -25.00 3.71
CA LYS A 187 11.59 -24.09 3.19
C LYS A 187 12.58 -23.59 4.24
N LYS A 188 12.35 -23.89 5.53
CA LYS A 188 13.22 -23.49 6.66
C LYS A 188 13.48 -21.97 6.73
N VAL A 189 12.51 -21.17 6.32
CA VAL A 189 12.52 -19.71 6.41
C VAL A 189 11.18 -19.24 6.96
N LYS A 190 11.15 -18.03 7.52
CA LYS A 190 9.91 -17.44 8.02
C LYS A 190 9.08 -16.82 6.92
N PHE A 191 7.76 -16.90 7.10
CA PHE A 191 6.79 -16.27 6.23
C PHE A 191 5.77 -15.47 7.03
N LEU A 192 5.56 -14.23 6.62
CA LEU A 192 4.46 -13.40 7.06
C LEU A 192 3.39 -13.43 5.97
N TYR A 193 2.14 -13.71 6.33
CA TYR A 193 1.02 -13.76 5.38
C TYR A 193 0.05 -12.65 5.72
N SER A 194 -0.02 -11.62 4.88
CA SER A 194 -1.01 -10.56 4.93
C SER A 194 -2.13 -10.86 3.95
N ILE A 195 -3.27 -11.29 4.46
CA ILE A 195 -4.47 -11.63 3.70
C ILE A 195 -5.36 -10.40 3.67
N GLN A 196 -5.76 -9.96 2.49
CA GLN A 196 -6.40 -8.67 2.26
C GLN A 196 -7.64 -8.84 1.39
N HIS A 197 -8.66 -8.00 1.61
CA HIS A 197 -9.86 -7.97 0.77
C HIS A 197 -9.55 -7.35 -0.58
N LYS A 198 -10.28 -7.73 -1.64
CA LYS A 198 -10.14 -7.04 -2.94
C LYS A 198 -10.49 -5.55 -2.79
N ASP A 199 -11.55 -5.27 -2.04
CA ASP A 199 -11.85 -3.91 -1.59
C ASP A 199 -10.87 -3.49 -0.49
N ARG A 200 -9.95 -2.59 -0.82
CA ARG A 200 -8.93 -2.10 0.11
C ARG A 200 -9.48 -1.17 1.19
N ASN A 201 -10.77 -0.83 1.18
CA ASN A 201 -11.39 -0.16 2.32
C ASN A 201 -11.69 -1.12 3.48
N LYS A 202 -11.62 -2.44 3.27
CA LYS A 202 -11.80 -3.44 4.33
C LYS A 202 -10.47 -3.82 4.96
N VAL A 203 -10.51 -4.08 6.26
CA VAL A 203 -9.33 -4.45 7.05
C VAL A 203 -8.98 -5.92 6.84
N GLY A 204 -7.73 -6.20 6.45
CA GLY A 204 -7.21 -7.55 6.31
C GLY A 204 -6.67 -8.15 7.61
N LYS A 205 -6.10 -9.36 7.50
CA LYS A 205 -5.50 -10.10 8.62
C LYS A 205 -4.06 -10.50 8.27
N VAL A 206 -3.18 -10.47 9.26
CA VAL A 206 -1.80 -10.93 9.14
C VAL A 206 -1.47 -12.02 10.15
N PHE A 207 -0.72 -13.04 9.72
CA PHE A 207 -0.22 -14.13 10.54
C PHE A 207 1.16 -14.60 10.11
N ILE A 208 1.81 -15.41 10.95
CA ILE A 208 3.21 -15.82 10.77
C ILE A 208 3.33 -17.33 10.76
N GLN A 209 4.09 -17.85 9.80
CA GLN A 209 4.67 -19.19 9.81
C GLN A 209 6.15 -19.06 10.14
N SER A 210 6.61 -19.76 11.18
CA SER A 210 8.01 -19.73 11.57
C SER A 210 8.86 -20.65 10.68
N GLU A 211 10.18 -20.59 10.83
CA GLU A 211 11.15 -21.39 10.10
C GLU A 211 11.01 -22.90 10.33
N ASN A 212 10.31 -23.34 11.38
CA ASN A 212 9.99 -24.76 11.58
C ASN A 212 8.77 -25.23 10.76
N GLY A 213 8.15 -24.33 9.99
CA GLY A 213 6.97 -24.59 9.17
C GLY A 213 5.62 -24.48 9.89
N LEU A 214 5.60 -24.25 11.20
CA LEU A 214 4.39 -24.13 12.00
C LEU A 214 3.89 -22.69 12.06
N LEU A 215 2.56 -22.54 12.09
CA LEU A 215 1.92 -21.24 12.34
C LEU A 215 2.11 -20.83 13.81
N ALA A 216 2.37 -19.55 14.04
CA ALA A 216 2.48 -19.00 15.37
C ALA A 216 1.12 -19.01 16.08
N LYS A 217 1.04 -19.68 17.23
CA LYS A 217 -0.18 -19.83 18.02
C LYS A 217 -0.08 -19.20 19.42
N GLU A 218 -1.22 -18.84 19.97
CA GLU A 218 -1.44 -18.39 21.35
C GLU A 218 -2.71 -19.09 21.85
N ASN A 219 -2.63 -19.78 23.00
CA ASN A 219 -3.73 -20.56 23.56
C ASN A 219 -4.37 -21.55 22.55
N GLY A 220 -3.53 -22.20 21.74
CA GLY A 220 -3.95 -23.19 20.73
C GLY A 220 -4.56 -22.61 19.44
N LYS A 221 -4.72 -21.29 19.35
CA LYS A 221 -5.25 -20.59 18.16
C LYS A 221 -4.17 -19.83 17.42
N VAL A 222 -4.29 -19.69 16.10
CA VAL A 222 -3.36 -18.88 15.31
C VAL A 222 -3.46 -17.42 15.73
N ILE A 223 -2.31 -16.77 15.91
CA ILE A 223 -2.25 -15.35 16.18
C ILE A 223 -2.60 -14.60 14.89
N LEU A 224 -3.78 -13.99 14.86
CA LEU A 224 -4.25 -13.12 13.78
C LEU A 224 -4.24 -11.67 14.26
N ILE A 225 -3.71 -10.78 13.43
CA ILE A 225 -3.62 -9.34 13.71
C ILE A 225 -4.26 -8.58 12.56
N ASP A 226 -4.96 -7.50 12.86
CA ASP A 226 -5.57 -6.64 11.85
C ASP A 226 -4.50 -5.79 11.15
N GLN A 227 -4.58 -5.73 9.81
CA GLN A 227 -3.63 -4.98 9.01
C GLN A 227 -4.29 -4.41 7.76
N LEU A 228 -4.10 -3.12 7.52
CA LEU A 228 -4.64 -2.40 6.36
C LEU A 228 -3.58 -2.25 5.27
N ALA A 229 -3.91 -2.66 4.04
CA ALA A 229 -3.06 -2.54 2.85
C ALA A 229 -3.48 -1.38 1.91
N ARG A 230 -4.21 -0.41 2.47
CA ARG A 230 -4.77 0.75 1.76
C ARG A 230 -3.80 1.93 1.83
N SER A 231 -3.51 2.52 0.67
CA SER A 231 -2.89 3.84 0.60
C SER A 231 -3.95 4.92 0.75
N ALA A 232 -3.63 6.09 1.32
CA ALA A 232 -4.53 7.23 1.46
C ALA A 232 -5.11 7.66 0.10
N THR A 233 -4.28 7.61 -0.95
CA THR A 233 -4.70 7.94 -2.32
C THR A 233 -5.66 6.92 -2.92
N ASN A 234 -5.68 5.68 -2.43
CA ASN A 234 -6.38 4.54 -3.04
C ASN A 234 -6.03 4.26 -4.52
N LEU A 235 -4.90 4.78 -5.01
CA LEU A 235 -4.47 4.54 -6.39
C LEU A 235 -4.14 3.04 -6.64
N PRO A 236 -4.10 2.61 -7.91
CA PRO A 236 -3.71 1.24 -8.28
C PRO A 236 -2.32 0.86 -7.79
N MET A 237 -2.12 -0.42 -7.52
CA MET A 237 -0.94 -0.97 -6.83
C MET A 237 0.42 -0.73 -7.50
N TYR A 238 0.45 -0.50 -8.81
CA TYR A 238 1.68 -0.23 -9.56
C TYR A 238 1.93 1.27 -9.80
N ILE A 239 1.03 2.14 -9.35
CA ILE A 239 1.18 3.60 -9.42
C ILE A 239 1.79 4.07 -8.10
N THR A 240 2.78 4.97 -8.13
CA THR A 240 3.40 5.55 -6.92
C THR A 240 2.32 6.04 -5.94
N ASN A 241 2.51 5.80 -4.64
CA ASN A 241 1.54 6.07 -3.59
C ASN A 241 0.20 5.33 -3.73
N GLY A 242 0.07 4.30 -4.57
CA GLY A 242 -1.12 3.44 -4.61
C GLY A 242 -1.12 2.34 -3.55
N ASN A 243 -2.20 1.57 -3.50
CA ASN A 243 -2.39 0.45 -2.58
C ASN A 243 -1.22 -0.56 -2.64
N THR A 244 -1.02 -1.33 -1.58
CA THR A 244 0.04 -2.33 -1.55
C THR A 244 -0.22 -3.43 -2.58
N PRO A 245 0.78 -3.80 -3.42
CA PRO A 245 0.62 -4.88 -4.38
C PRO A 245 0.59 -6.28 -3.75
N VAL A 246 -0.21 -7.17 -4.32
CA VAL A 246 -0.27 -8.63 -4.09
C VAL A 246 0.97 -9.32 -4.64
N GLY A 247 1.51 -10.23 -3.85
CA GLY A 247 2.67 -11.02 -4.22
C GLY A 247 3.66 -11.17 -3.08
N VAL A 248 4.93 -11.43 -3.42
CA VAL A 248 6.00 -11.64 -2.45
C VAL A 248 6.86 -10.40 -2.28
N PHE A 249 7.18 -10.12 -1.02
CA PHE A 249 8.17 -9.16 -0.56
C PHE A 249 9.29 -9.91 0.18
N LYS A 250 10.52 -9.43 0.05
CA LYS A 250 11.64 -9.89 0.86
C LYS A 250 11.66 -9.12 2.17
N ILE A 251 11.59 -9.78 3.32
CA ILE A 251 11.87 -9.14 4.62
C ILE A 251 13.37 -9.26 4.86
N ASP A 252 14.08 -8.12 4.88
CA ASP A 252 15.54 -8.10 5.09
C ASP A 252 15.94 -7.71 6.51
N ALA A 253 15.18 -6.83 7.15
CA ALA A 253 15.50 -6.37 8.50
C ALA A 253 14.26 -5.92 9.26
N LEU A 254 14.44 -5.78 10.57
CA LEU A 254 13.58 -5.01 11.44
C LEU A 254 14.26 -3.68 11.77
N ALA A 255 13.51 -2.59 11.72
CA ALA A 255 14.07 -1.27 12.01
C ALA A 255 13.03 -0.29 12.54
N GLN A 256 13.49 0.72 13.25
CA GLN A 256 12.66 1.85 13.68
C GLN A 256 12.70 2.96 12.63
N SER A 257 11.55 3.58 12.39
CA SER A 257 11.44 4.70 11.45
C SER A 257 11.69 6.03 12.15
N GLU A 258 12.35 6.95 11.48
CA GLU A 258 12.39 8.36 11.88
C GLU A 258 11.14 9.13 11.44
N ASN A 259 10.28 8.54 10.61
CA ASN A 259 9.04 9.16 10.16
C ASN A 259 8.03 9.20 11.31
N VAL A 260 7.71 10.41 11.75
CA VAL A 260 6.77 10.64 12.85
C VAL A 260 5.43 9.96 12.64
N PHE A 261 4.93 9.84 11.40
CA PHE A 261 3.62 9.22 11.10
C PHE A 261 3.64 7.69 11.19
N ILE A 262 4.82 7.08 11.04
CA ILE A 262 5.03 5.65 11.25
C ILE A 262 5.21 5.38 12.74
N GLY A 263 5.98 6.24 13.41
CA GLY A 263 6.31 6.10 14.82
C GLY A 263 7.50 5.19 15.08
N PRO A 264 7.89 5.06 16.35
CA PRO A 264 9.12 4.39 16.73
C PRO A 264 8.94 2.88 16.97
N THR A 265 7.72 2.35 16.82
CA THR A 265 7.50 0.91 16.89
C THR A 265 8.24 0.25 15.73
N VAL A 266 8.95 -0.83 16.05
CA VAL A 266 9.75 -1.57 15.07
C VAL A 266 8.88 -2.00 13.89
N SER A 267 9.42 -1.81 12.69
CA SER A 267 8.77 -2.08 11.41
C SER A 267 9.53 -3.16 10.64
N PHE A 268 8.85 -3.84 9.72
CA PHE A 268 9.51 -4.75 8.78
C PHE A 268 10.00 -3.94 7.58
N VAL A 269 11.31 -3.94 7.38
CA VAL A 269 11.94 -3.39 6.17
C VAL A 269 11.83 -4.47 5.10
N THR A 270 11.11 -4.15 4.02
CA THR A 270 10.86 -5.09 2.94
C THR A 270 11.26 -4.54 1.59
N PHE A 271 11.59 -5.44 0.68
CA PHE A 271 11.92 -5.12 -0.70
C PHE A 271 10.94 -5.78 -1.65
N LEU A 272 10.56 -5.04 -2.69
CA LEU A 272 9.96 -5.57 -3.90
C LEU A 272 11.03 -6.18 -4.82
N PRO A 273 10.64 -7.01 -5.81
CA PRO A 273 11.52 -7.31 -6.94
C PRO A 273 12.07 -6.03 -7.56
N PHE A 274 13.33 -6.04 -8.03
CA PHE A 274 14.05 -4.89 -8.60
C PHE A 274 14.40 -3.73 -7.64
N GLU A 275 14.00 -3.80 -6.36
CA GLU A 275 14.39 -2.79 -5.35
C GLU A 275 15.75 -3.08 -4.70
N THR A 276 16.18 -4.34 -4.79
CA THR A 276 17.48 -4.81 -4.34
C THR A 276 18.04 -5.81 -5.35
N GLU A 277 19.27 -6.28 -5.14
CA GLU A 277 19.90 -7.28 -5.99
C GLU A 277 19.08 -8.58 -6.03
N ALA A 278 18.99 -9.20 -7.20
CA ALA A 278 18.22 -10.44 -7.38
C ALA A 278 18.72 -11.56 -6.46
N SER A 279 20.03 -11.60 -6.21
CA SER A 279 20.66 -12.58 -5.33
C SER A 279 20.17 -12.45 -3.89
N LEU A 280 20.05 -11.21 -3.40
CA LEU A 280 19.52 -10.92 -2.06
C LEU A 280 18.03 -11.26 -1.98
N PHE A 281 17.24 -10.86 -2.98
CA PHE A 281 15.80 -11.11 -2.99
C PHE A 281 15.50 -12.61 -3.02
N PHE A 282 16.09 -13.35 -3.95
CA PHE A 282 15.87 -14.80 -4.09
C PHE A 282 16.62 -15.65 -3.06
N ASN A 283 17.54 -15.06 -2.30
CA ASN A 283 18.48 -15.79 -1.44
C ASN A 283 19.22 -16.89 -2.23
N SER A 284 19.75 -16.53 -3.40
CA SER A 284 20.41 -17.46 -4.33
C SER A 284 21.51 -16.75 -5.13
N ASN A 285 22.27 -17.48 -5.94
CA ASN A 285 23.28 -16.89 -6.84
C ASN A 285 22.68 -16.28 -8.13
N THR A 286 21.36 -16.06 -8.17
CA THR A 286 20.70 -15.42 -9.32
C THR A 286 21.11 -13.96 -9.43
N THR A 287 21.50 -13.53 -10.62
CA THR A 287 21.79 -12.12 -10.94
C THR A 287 20.60 -11.39 -11.55
N ASP A 288 19.69 -12.11 -12.22
CA ASP A 288 18.61 -11.50 -12.99
C ASP A 288 17.23 -11.77 -12.39
N PHE A 289 16.39 -10.73 -12.34
CA PHE A 289 14.96 -10.88 -12.08
C PHE A 289 14.24 -11.34 -13.34
N THR A 290 13.79 -12.59 -13.35
CA THR A 290 12.83 -13.10 -14.33
C THR A 290 11.49 -13.39 -13.65
N LEU A 291 10.39 -13.21 -14.39
CA LEU A 291 9.06 -13.50 -13.87
C LEU A 291 8.93 -14.99 -13.51
N GLU A 292 9.55 -15.88 -14.27
CA GLU A 292 9.60 -17.31 -13.99
C GLU A 292 10.22 -17.62 -12.62
N LYS A 293 11.38 -17.02 -12.32
CA LYS A 293 12.05 -17.20 -11.02
C LYS A 293 11.22 -16.62 -9.88
N TYR A 294 10.59 -15.47 -10.10
CA TYR A 294 9.64 -14.89 -9.14
C TYR A 294 8.46 -15.83 -8.86
N LEU A 295 7.87 -16.42 -9.89
CA LEU A 295 6.73 -17.33 -9.74
C LEU A 295 7.10 -18.64 -9.00
N ASN A 296 8.39 -18.98 -8.84
CA ASN A 296 8.81 -20.10 -8.00
C ASN A 296 8.55 -19.90 -6.50
N PHE A 297 8.17 -18.70 -6.06
CA PHE A 297 7.65 -18.53 -4.71
C PHE A 297 6.28 -19.20 -4.51
N PHE A 298 5.54 -19.50 -5.59
CA PHE A 298 4.20 -20.06 -5.51
C PHE A 298 4.15 -21.54 -5.95
N PRO A 299 3.18 -22.32 -5.42
CA PRO A 299 2.83 -23.64 -5.95
C PRO A 299 2.61 -23.60 -7.47
N LYS A 300 2.98 -24.68 -8.17
CA LYS A 300 3.00 -24.73 -9.65
C LYS A 300 1.64 -24.38 -10.25
N GLU A 301 0.55 -24.84 -9.63
CA GLU A 301 -0.82 -24.61 -10.08
C GLU A 301 -1.27 -23.13 -9.99
N LEU A 302 -0.62 -22.32 -9.15
CA LEU A 302 -0.99 -20.91 -8.95
C LEU A 302 -0.20 -19.95 -9.83
N ARG A 303 0.85 -20.42 -10.52
CA ARG A 303 1.78 -19.55 -11.27
C ARG A 303 1.14 -18.88 -12.48
N ASN A 304 0.02 -19.40 -12.97
CA ASN A 304 -0.74 -18.78 -14.05
C ASN A 304 -1.65 -17.64 -13.55
N ASN A 305 -1.82 -17.43 -12.24
CA ASN A 305 -2.63 -16.34 -11.71
C ASN A 305 -1.87 -15.01 -11.85
N SER A 306 -2.36 -14.12 -12.71
CA SER A 306 -1.71 -12.84 -13.00
C SER A 306 -1.79 -11.86 -11.83
N LEU A 307 -2.73 -12.05 -10.88
CA LEU A 307 -2.81 -11.28 -9.64
C LEU A 307 -1.56 -11.46 -8.78
N LEU A 308 -0.99 -12.66 -8.73
CA LEU A 308 0.20 -12.94 -7.92
C LEU A 308 1.46 -12.25 -8.45
N GLN A 309 1.40 -11.60 -9.61
CA GLN A 309 2.52 -10.92 -10.25
C GLN A 309 2.60 -9.43 -9.90
N GLN A 310 1.68 -8.88 -9.08
CA GLN A 310 1.65 -7.42 -8.88
C GLN A 310 2.96 -6.90 -8.29
N THR A 311 3.55 -7.54 -7.27
CA THR A 311 4.82 -7.04 -6.70
C THR A 311 5.95 -7.03 -7.73
N PHE A 312 6.01 -8.02 -8.62
CA PHE A 312 7.01 -8.07 -9.69
C PHE A 312 6.88 -6.88 -10.64
N TRP A 313 5.68 -6.62 -11.15
CA TRP A 313 5.46 -5.53 -12.10
C TRP A 313 5.48 -4.15 -11.44
N ALA A 314 5.02 -4.04 -10.20
CA ALA A 314 5.09 -2.81 -9.41
C ALA A 314 6.55 -2.43 -9.11
N GLY A 315 7.37 -3.39 -8.65
CA GLY A 315 8.80 -3.17 -8.43
C GLY A 315 9.54 -2.80 -9.72
N LYS A 316 9.25 -3.51 -10.82
CA LYS A 316 9.80 -3.16 -12.15
C LYS A 316 9.34 -1.77 -12.64
N ALA A 317 8.15 -1.32 -12.24
CA ALA A 317 7.64 0.02 -12.51
C ALA A 317 8.25 1.11 -11.60
N GLY A 318 9.10 0.73 -10.65
CA GLY A 318 9.77 1.64 -9.72
C GLY A 318 8.98 1.95 -8.46
N ARG A 319 8.02 1.09 -8.05
CA ARG A 319 7.53 1.11 -6.67
C ARG A 319 8.65 0.61 -5.74
N SER A 320 8.80 1.23 -4.60
CA SER A 320 9.80 0.93 -3.57
C SER A 320 9.29 1.36 -2.19
N GLU A 321 10.08 1.09 -1.15
CA GLU A 321 9.89 1.56 0.23
C GLU A 321 8.52 1.20 0.81
N ILE A 322 8.03 0.00 0.45
CA ILE A 322 6.81 -0.55 1.01
C ILE A 322 7.18 -1.32 2.28
N HIS A 323 6.81 -0.78 3.43
CA HIS A 323 7.12 -1.33 4.75
C HIS A 323 5.87 -1.82 5.46
N PHE A 324 6.06 -2.61 6.52
CA PHE A 324 4.96 -3.11 7.35
C PHE A 324 5.16 -2.53 8.74
N HIS A 325 4.32 -1.57 9.12
CA HIS A 325 4.60 -0.68 10.22
C HIS A 325 3.36 -0.29 11.04
N GLY A 326 3.60 0.39 12.17
CA GLY A 326 2.57 0.95 13.04
C GLY A 326 2.06 2.31 12.54
N THR A 327 1.51 3.15 13.41
CA THR A 327 1.06 4.48 13.01
C THR A 327 0.98 5.38 14.22
N THR A 328 1.27 6.67 14.05
CA THR A 328 0.93 7.69 15.06
C THR A 328 -0.17 8.63 14.60
N ILE A 329 -0.65 8.45 13.36
CA ILE A 329 -1.75 9.22 12.79
C ILE A 329 -2.98 9.03 13.69
N ASP A 330 -3.68 10.13 13.95
CA ASP A 330 -4.93 10.09 14.70
C ASP A 330 -6.01 9.38 13.87
N GLN A 331 -6.45 8.22 14.35
CA GLN A 331 -7.46 7.39 13.68
C GLN A 331 -8.81 8.11 13.57
N ASN A 332 -9.08 9.07 14.47
CA ASN A 332 -10.34 9.81 14.45
C ASN A 332 -10.50 10.68 13.20
N LEU A 333 -9.42 10.95 12.45
CA LEU A 333 -9.49 11.57 11.13
C LEU A 333 -10.34 10.76 10.14
N TYR A 334 -10.45 9.46 10.36
CA TYR A 334 -11.14 8.53 9.47
C TYR A 334 -12.40 7.96 10.09
N PHE A 335 -12.95 8.61 11.12
CA PHE A 335 -14.22 8.19 11.71
C PHE A 335 -15.31 8.11 10.64
N GLY A 336 -16.03 6.99 10.59
CA GLY A 336 -17.06 6.72 9.58
C GLY A 336 -16.55 6.13 8.26
N LYS A 337 -15.23 5.99 8.06
CA LYS A 337 -14.68 5.20 6.94
C LYS A 337 -14.69 3.71 7.30
N GLU A 338 -14.88 2.84 6.31
CA GLU A 338 -15.00 1.38 6.50
C GLU A 338 -13.74 0.74 7.12
N PHE A 339 -12.57 1.31 6.86
CA PHE A 339 -11.31 0.83 7.42
C PHE A 339 -11.06 1.31 8.87
N TYR A 340 -11.88 2.20 9.44
CA TYR A 340 -11.74 2.62 10.83
C TYR A 340 -11.88 1.39 11.76
N PRO A 341 -11.02 1.21 12.78
CA PRO A 341 -10.07 2.19 13.37
C PRO A 341 -8.65 2.20 12.77
N GLN A 342 -8.41 1.60 11.60
CA GLN A 342 -7.09 1.63 10.96
C GLN A 342 -6.80 2.99 10.29
N THR A 343 -5.53 3.26 10.02
CA THR A 343 -5.09 4.41 9.23
C THR A 343 -4.46 3.97 7.92
N PRO A 344 -4.81 4.58 6.78
CA PRO A 344 -4.10 4.33 5.54
C PRO A 344 -2.69 4.92 5.59
N SER A 345 -1.78 4.36 4.81
CA SER A 345 -0.40 4.85 4.63
C SER A 345 -0.24 5.49 3.24
N MET A 346 0.98 5.69 2.75
CA MET A 346 1.24 6.03 1.34
C MET A 346 1.63 4.79 0.49
N GLY A 347 1.07 3.62 0.82
CA GLY A 347 1.25 2.36 0.07
C GLY A 347 1.93 1.21 0.82
N CYS A 348 2.31 1.46 2.07
CA CYS A 348 2.75 0.48 3.07
C CYS A 348 1.56 -0.29 3.70
N LEU A 349 1.86 -1.36 4.44
CA LEU A 349 0.86 -2.01 5.29
C LEU A 349 0.92 -1.43 6.71
N CYS A 350 -0.25 -1.08 7.24
CA CYS A 350 -0.38 -0.42 8.52
C CYS A 350 -1.11 -1.32 9.51
N SER A 351 -0.54 -1.50 10.69
CA SER A 351 -1.20 -2.13 11.84
C SER A 351 -1.65 -1.05 12.83
N ASN A 352 -2.74 -1.31 13.54
CA ASN A 352 -3.32 -0.35 14.48
C ASN A 352 -2.38 -0.03 15.66
N GLU A 353 -2.28 1.25 16.01
CA GLU A 353 -1.64 1.71 17.26
C GLU A 353 -2.40 2.87 17.88
N THR A 354 -2.76 2.72 19.15
CA THR A 354 -3.51 3.71 19.90
C THR A 354 -2.59 4.46 20.85
N TRP A 355 -2.65 5.78 20.81
CA TRP A 355 -1.79 6.67 21.59
C TRP A 355 -2.63 7.56 22.50
N GLY A 356 -2.18 7.70 23.75
CA GLY A 356 -2.80 8.55 24.77
C GLY A 356 -2.64 10.04 24.47
N LYS A 357 -3.36 10.88 25.22
CA LYS A 357 -3.39 12.34 25.02
C LYS A 357 -2.01 12.99 25.08
N ASP A 358 -1.15 12.47 25.96
CA ASP A 358 0.19 12.97 26.18
C ASP A 358 1.22 12.37 25.21
N GLY A 359 0.81 11.49 24.29
CA GLY A 359 1.70 10.84 23.32
C GLY A 359 2.33 9.53 23.79
N ASN A 360 1.79 8.91 24.85
CA ASN A 360 2.20 7.57 25.28
C ASN A 360 1.53 6.49 24.43
N LEU A 361 2.27 5.46 24.02
CA LEU A 361 1.69 4.30 23.34
C LEU A 361 0.84 3.49 24.33
N LEU A 362 -0.43 3.27 24.00
CA LEU A 362 -1.36 2.49 24.83
C LEU A 362 -1.47 1.05 24.36
N GLU A 363 -1.66 0.87 23.05
CA GLU A 363 -1.78 -0.45 22.42
C GLU A 363 -1.10 -0.44 21.05
N SER A 364 -0.43 -1.55 20.69
CA SER A 364 0.22 -1.69 19.40
C SER A 364 0.06 -3.10 18.83
N SER A 365 -0.75 -3.20 17.78
CA SER A 365 -0.85 -4.40 16.96
C SER A 365 0.45 -4.67 16.19
N GLN A 366 1.17 -3.61 15.82
CA GLN A 366 2.48 -3.73 15.19
C GLN A 366 3.50 -4.37 16.14
N GLN A 367 3.55 -3.95 17.41
CA GLN A 367 4.45 -4.53 18.40
C GLN A 367 4.09 -6.00 18.67
N LYS A 368 2.80 -6.34 18.72
CA LYS A 368 2.35 -7.74 18.82
C LYS A 368 2.84 -8.57 17.63
N LEU A 369 2.78 -8.03 16.41
CA LEU A 369 3.26 -8.69 15.20
C LEU A 369 4.77 -8.92 15.23
N VAL A 370 5.55 -7.89 15.57
CA VAL A 370 7.02 -7.98 15.72
C VAL A 370 7.40 -8.96 16.82
N ASN A 371 6.76 -8.92 17.99
CA ASN A 371 7.01 -9.85 19.08
C ASN A 371 6.71 -11.30 18.64
N THR A 372 5.66 -11.50 17.85
CA THR A 372 5.33 -12.82 17.30
C THR A 372 6.40 -13.29 16.31
N TRP A 373 6.90 -12.40 15.45
CA TRP A 373 8.01 -12.70 14.55
C TRP A 373 9.28 -13.07 15.30
N LEU A 374 9.61 -12.37 16.39
CA LEU A 374 10.82 -12.56 17.18
C LEU A 374 10.77 -13.74 18.17
N LYS A 375 9.69 -14.53 18.20
CA LYS A 375 9.63 -15.78 18.99
C LYS A 375 10.68 -16.81 18.59
N THR A 376 11.25 -16.68 17.39
CA THR A 376 12.37 -17.48 16.90
C THR A 376 13.45 -16.56 16.31
N PRO A 377 14.73 -16.99 16.22
CA PRO A 377 15.85 -16.05 16.10
C PRO A 377 16.01 -15.33 14.76
N SER A 378 15.49 -15.85 13.65
CA SER A 378 15.68 -15.21 12.33
C SER A 378 14.88 -13.92 12.19
N GLU A 379 15.52 -12.80 11.87
CA GLU A 379 14.80 -11.55 11.55
C GLU A 379 14.43 -11.45 10.06
N LYS A 380 15.07 -12.28 9.23
CA LYS A 380 14.86 -12.35 7.77
C LYS A 380 13.80 -13.35 7.39
N GLY A 381 13.13 -13.10 6.27
CA GLY A 381 12.12 -14.00 5.72
C GLY A 381 11.47 -13.42 4.47
N PHE A 382 10.22 -13.82 4.22
CA PHE A 382 9.41 -13.29 3.15
C PHE A 382 8.03 -12.89 3.67
N ALA A 383 7.41 -11.90 3.04
CA ALA A 383 6.00 -11.59 3.25
C ALA A 383 5.21 -11.89 1.98
N TYR A 384 4.09 -12.60 2.12
CA TYR A 384 3.05 -12.66 1.10
C TYR A 384 1.98 -11.62 1.42
N VAL A 385 1.64 -10.79 0.46
CA VAL A 385 0.39 -10.02 0.45
C VAL A 385 -0.53 -10.72 -0.53
N LEU A 386 -1.70 -11.18 -0.10
CA LEU A 386 -2.62 -12.00 -0.90
C LEU A 386 -4.03 -11.44 -0.82
N GLU A 387 -4.78 -11.50 -1.92
CA GLU A 387 -6.23 -11.24 -1.88
C GLU A 387 -7.00 -12.55 -1.73
N LEU A 388 -7.87 -12.63 -0.73
CA LEU A 388 -8.77 -13.77 -0.54
C LEU A 388 -10.13 -13.50 -1.19
N GLN A 389 -10.72 -14.53 -1.79
CA GLN A 389 -12.11 -14.45 -2.27
C GLN A 389 -13.05 -14.01 -1.16
N GLU A 390 -13.96 -13.07 -1.47
CA GLU A 390 -14.84 -12.46 -0.45
C GLU A 390 -15.71 -13.51 0.27
N SER A 391 -16.15 -14.56 -0.43
CA SER A 391 -16.93 -15.67 0.13
C SER A 391 -16.18 -16.52 1.16
N ASP A 392 -14.84 -16.46 1.17
CA ASP A 392 -14.00 -17.33 2.00
C ASP A 392 -13.58 -16.68 3.33
N TRP A 393 -13.88 -15.39 3.53
CA TRP A 393 -13.45 -14.64 4.72
C TRP A 393 -14.02 -15.18 6.03
N GLU A 394 -15.29 -15.56 6.04
CA GLU A 394 -15.94 -16.13 7.23
C GLU A 394 -15.27 -17.43 7.70
N GLY A 395 -14.69 -18.19 6.75
CA GLY A 395 -14.01 -19.46 7.02
C GLY A 395 -12.54 -19.32 7.42
N LEU A 396 -11.92 -18.15 7.22
CA LEU A 396 -10.46 -17.95 7.31
C LEU A 396 -9.90 -18.38 8.67
N THR A 397 -10.38 -17.80 9.77
CA THR A 397 -9.88 -18.09 11.12
C THR A 397 -10.02 -19.57 11.47
N LYS A 398 -11.20 -20.14 11.23
CA LYS A 398 -11.49 -21.56 11.53
C LYS A 398 -10.58 -22.50 10.75
N LYS A 399 -10.23 -22.15 9.51
CA LYS A 399 -9.32 -22.94 8.69
C LYS A 399 -7.87 -22.81 9.19
N LEU A 400 -7.40 -21.60 9.47
CA LEU A 400 -6.04 -21.37 9.96
C LEU A 400 -5.77 -22.07 11.29
N ASP A 401 -6.74 -22.11 12.22
CA ASP A 401 -6.58 -22.81 13.50
C ASP A 401 -6.32 -24.32 13.34
N LYS A 402 -6.75 -24.91 12.23
CA LYS A 402 -6.57 -26.34 11.88
C LYS A 402 -5.25 -26.65 11.17
N LEU A 403 -4.56 -25.64 10.64
CA LEU A 403 -3.22 -25.77 10.05
C LEU A 403 -2.15 -25.79 11.13
#